data_AF-A0A7X4JID3-F1
#
_entry.id   AF-A0A7X4JID3-F1
#
_cell.length_a   1.000
_cell.length_b   1.000
_cell.length_c   1.000
_cell.angle_alpha   90.00
_cell.angle_beta   90.00
_cell.angle_gamma   90.00
#
_symmetry.space_group_name_H-M   'P 1'
#
loop_
_entity.id
_entity.type
_entity.pdbx_description
1 polymer ?
#
loop_
_entity_poly.entity_id
_entity_poly.type
_entity_poly.pdbx_seq_one_letter_code
_entity_poly.pdbx_strand_id
1 'polypeptide(L)' 'MPMKPLAGLLLALSCLLGIAATGSVFELAYGDPRLGTVPTMIILAVSAPGTVLTLLMAMA' A
#
# COMPACT_ATOMS: atom_id res chain seq x y z
N MET A 1 -8.90 25.56 0.66
CA MET A 1 -7.57 25.51 0.01
C MET A 1 -7.64 24.45 -1.07
N PRO A 2 -7.49 24.79 -2.36
CA PRO A 2 -7.50 23.79 -3.41
C PRO A 2 -6.32 22.83 -3.21
N MET A 3 -6.60 21.53 -3.21
CA MET A 3 -5.55 20.50 -3.18
C MET A 3 -4.72 20.61 -4.45
N LYS A 4 -3.39 20.57 -4.31
CA LYS A 4 -2.49 20.35 -5.45
C LYS A 4 -2.93 19.03 -6.09
N PRO A 5 -3.23 18.95 -7.41
CA PRO A 5 -3.77 17.73 -8.02
C PRO A 5 -2.87 16.50 -7.79
N LEU A 6 -1.55 16.72 -7.77
CA LEU A 6 -0.56 15.69 -7.48
C LEU A 6 -0.64 15.17 -6.03
N ALA A 7 -0.92 16.02 -5.05
CA ALA A 7 -1.10 15.60 -3.66
C ALA A 7 -2.34 14.71 -3.49
N GLY A 8 -3.45 15.06 -4.18
CA GLY A 8 -4.65 14.22 -4.22
C GLY A 8 -4.39 12.84 -4.84
N LEU A 9 -3.60 12.79 -5.93
CA LEU A 9 -3.21 11.54 -6.57
C LEU A 9 -2.33 10.68 -5.66
N LEU A 10 -1.32 11.27 -5.01
CA LEU A 10 -0.44 10.55 -4.08
C LEU A 10 -1.20 10.02 -2.86
N LEU A 11 -2.19 10.78 -2.35
CA LEU A 11 -3.04 10.33 -1.27
C LEU A 11 -3.93 9.14 -1.69
N ALA A 12 -4.52 9.20 -2.88
CA ALA A 12 -5.30 8.09 -3.43
C ALA A 12 -4.42 6.84 -3.61
N LEU A 13 -3.19 7.02 -4.10
CA LEU A 13 -2.22 5.94 -4.27
C LEU A 13 -1.80 5.36 -2.90
N SER A 14 -1.53 6.19 -1.90
CA SER A 14 -1.24 5.75 -0.52
C SER A 14 -2.37 4.89 0.04
N CYS A 15 -3.63 5.27 -0.20
CA CYS A 15 -4.80 4.49 0.21
C CYS A 15 -4.82 3.10 -0.46
N LEU A 16 -4.57 3.03 -1.78
CA LEU A 16 -4.51 1.77 -2.51
C LEU A 16 -3.38 0.85 -2.00
N LEU A 17 -2.19 1.40 -1.76
CA LEU A 17 -1.08 0.64 -1.19
C LEU A 17 -1.41 0.15 0.23
N GLY A 18 -2.09 0.95 1.05
CA GLY A 18 -2.52 0.56 2.39
C GLY A 18 -3.50 -0.63 2.37
N ILE A 19 -4.45 -0.64 1.43
CA ILE A 19 -5.38 -1.76 1.22
C ILE A 19 -4.59 -3.03 0.81
N ALA A 20 -3.64 -2.91 -0.13
CA ALA A 20 -2.82 -4.04 -0.56
C ALA A 20 -1.95 -4.61 0.58
N ALA A 21 -1.37 -3.75 1.40
CA ALA A 21 -0.56 -4.13 2.55
C ALA A 21 -1.39 -4.90 3.59
N THR A 22 -2.55 -4.37 3.98
CA THR A 22 -3.43 -5.03 4.96
C THR A 22 -3.94 -6.38 4.46
N GLY A 23 -4.40 -6.47 3.20
CA GLY A 23 -4.82 -7.73 2.60
C GLY A 23 -3.71 -8.79 2.58
N SER A 24 -2.47 -8.38 2.24
CA SER A 24 -1.32 -9.28 2.23
C SER A 24 -0.96 -9.79 3.63
N VAL A 25 -1.02 -8.94 4.66
CA VAL A 25 -0.81 -9.35 6.05
C VAL A 25 -1.83 -10.40 6.49
N PHE A 26 -3.12 -10.18 6.18
CA PHE A 26 -4.16 -11.14 6.54
C PHE A 26 -3.97 -12.48 5.81
N GLU A 27 -3.76 -12.46 4.49
CA GLU A 27 -3.51 -13.68 3.72
C GLU A 27 -2.32 -14.49 4.26
N LEU A 28 -1.20 -13.82 4.55
CA LEU A 28 -0.01 -14.50 5.12
C LEU A 28 -0.27 -15.02 6.53
N ALA A 29 -1.02 -14.29 7.35
CA ALA A 29 -1.36 -14.70 8.72
C ALA A 29 -2.30 -15.89 8.77
N TYR A 30 -3.20 -16.05 7.78
CA TYR A 30 -4.09 -17.20 7.66
C TYR A 30 -3.35 -18.49 7.23
N GLY A 31 -2.14 -18.39 6.67
CA GLY A 31 -1.24 -19.52 6.44
C GLY A 31 -1.38 -20.22 5.08
N ASP A 32 -2.43 -19.93 4.31
CA ASP A 32 -2.63 -20.49 2.95
C ASP A 32 -2.94 -19.36 1.94
N PRO A 33 -1.91 -18.61 1.48
CA PRO A 33 -2.12 -17.47 0.59
C PRO A 33 -2.52 -17.93 -0.81
N ARG A 34 -3.64 -17.41 -1.35
CA ARG A 34 -4.17 -17.82 -2.66
C ARG A 34 -3.24 -17.50 -3.82
N LEU A 35 -2.53 -16.38 -3.72
CA LEU A 35 -1.54 -15.98 -4.73
C LEU A 35 -0.21 -16.72 -4.54
N GLY A 36 -0.03 -17.39 -3.40
CA GLY A 36 1.22 -18.00 -2.95
C GLY A 36 2.03 -17.08 -2.04
N THR A 37 2.85 -17.66 -1.17
CA THR A 37 3.62 -16.93 -0.16
C THR A 37 4.58 -15.90 -0.77
N VAL A 38 5.32 -16.28 -1.81
CA VAL A 38 6.33 -15.41 -2.44
C VAL A 38 5.71 -14.14 -3.05
N PRO A 39 4.71 -14.20 -3.94
CA PRO A 39 4.11 -13.00 -4.50
C PRO A 39 3.41 -12.14 -3.44
N THR A 40 2.71 -12.74 -2.46
CA THR A 40 2.08 -11.97 -1.37
C THR A 40 3.11 -11.23 -0.52
N MET A 41 4.27 -11.85 -0.25
CA MET A 41 5.38 -11.18 0.44
C MET A 41 5.98 -10.03 -0.37
N ILE A 42 6.13 -10.18 -1.69
CA ILE A 42 6.62 -9.09 -2.56
C ILE A 42 5.65 -7.92 -2.55
N ILE A 43 4.35 -8.18 -2.68
CA ILE A 43 3.30 -7.14 -2.62
C ILE A 43 3.38 -6.42 -1.28
N LEU A 44 3.48 -7.15 -0.16
CA LEU A 44 3.60 -6.56 1.16
C LEU A 44 4.88 -5.70 1.28
N ALA A 45 6.01 -6.23 0.81
CA ALA A 45 7.31 -5.55 0.89
C ALA A 45 7.37 -4.24 0.08
N VAL A 46 6.58 -4.12 -0.99
CA VAL A 46 6.49 -2.87 -1.78
C VAL A 46 5.38 -1.96 -1.25
N SER A 47 4.22 -2.51 -0.94
CA SER A 47 3.03 -1.74 -0.56
C SER A 47 3.16 -1.08 0.82
N ALA A 48 3.76 -1.77 1.80
CA ALA A 48 3.95 -1.20 3.14
C ALA A 48 4.85 0.06 3.14
N PRO A 49 6.10 0.03 2.63
CA PRO A 49 6.92 1.23 2.55
C PRO A 49 6.36 2.24 1.55
N GLY A 50 5.79 1.80 0.42
CA GLY A 50 5.21 2.69 -0.57
C GLY A 50 4.04 3.51 -0.02
N THR A 51 3.22 2.93 0.88
CA THR A 51 2.15 3.66 1.58
C THR A 51 2.72 4.85 2.35
N VAL A 52 3.78 4.62 3.12
CA VAL A 52 4.43 5.66 3.94
C VAL A 52 5.06 6.72 3.05
N LEU A 53 5.83 6.32 2.04
CA LEU A 53 6.51 7.25 1.13
C LEU A 53 5.52 8.17 0.43
N THR A 54 4.44 7.62 -0.09
CA THR A 54 3.45 8.37 -0.89
C THR A 54 2.58 9.27 -0.01
N LEU A 55 2.30 8.85 1.24
CA LEU A 55 1.65 9.71 2.23
C LEU A 55 2.53 10.90 2.60
N LEU A 56 3.81 10.66 2.88
CA LEU A 56 4.76 11.73 3.22
C LEU A 56 4.92 12.71 2.04
N MET A 57 5.04 12.22 0.81
CA MET A 57 5.10 13.07 -0.38
C MET A 57 3.80 13.84 -0.63
N ALA A 58 2.63 13.30 -0.28
CA ALA A 58 1.36 14.01 -0.40
C ALA A 58 1.26 15.19 0.59
N MET A 59 1.93 15.09 1.74
CA MET A 59 1.93 16.10 2.79
C MET A 59 3.00 17.19 2.62
N ALA A 60 3.97 16.99 1.72
CA ALA A 60 5.00 17.96 1.36
C ALA A 60 4.47 19.07 0.39
#